data_AF-A0A5B2VZN4-F1
#
_entry.id   AF-A0A5B2VZN4-F1
#
_cell.length_a   1.000
_cell.length_b   1.000
_cell.length_c   1.000
_cell.angle_alpha   90.00
_cell.angle_beta   90.00
_cell.angle_gamma   90.00
#
_symmetry.space_group_name_H-M   'P 1'
#
loop_
_entity.id
_entity.type
_entity.pdbx_description
1 polymer ?
#
loop_
_entity_poly.entity_id
_entity_poly.type
_entity_poly.pdbx_seq_one_letter_code
_entity_poly.pdbx_strand_id
1 'polypeptide(L)' 'ADLVPELTTLVDTHPTRERLHTHLMLALYRAGRQADALHAYQRARRVLAEELGIRPGQELRELHQRI' A
#
# COMPACT_ATOMS: atom_id res chain seq x y z
N ALA A 1 1.56 5.78 -18.29
CA ALA A 1 2.23 6.67 -17.32
C ALA A 1 2.47 5.89 -16.05
N ASP A 2 3.69 5.95 -15.49
CA ASP A 2 4.01 5.33 -14.22
C ASP A 2 3.46 6.19 -13.07
N LEU A 3 2.53 5.65 -12.28
CA LEU A 3 1.87 6.35 -11.17
C LEU A 3 2.59 6.15 -9.83
N VAL A 4 3.64 5.31 -9.78
CA VAL A 4 4.33 4.97 -8.53
C VAL A 4 4.87 6.20 -7.80
N PRO A 5 5.54 7.19 -8.45
CA PRO A 5 6.08 8.35 -7.74
C PRO A 5 4.99 9.22 -7.09
N GLU A 6 3.88 9.43 -7.81
CA GLU A 6 2.74 10.22 -7.32
C GLU A 6 2.06 9.52 -6.14
N LEU A 7 1.79 8.22 -6.28
CA LEU A 7 1.18 7.41 -5.21
C LEU A 7 2.08 7.31 -3.98
N THR A 8 3.40 7.26 -4.16
CA THR A 8 4.36 7.26 -3.04
C THR A 8 4.25 8.56 -2.25
N THR A 9 4.25 9.70 -2.94
CA THR A 9 4.09 11.02 -2.31
C THR A 9 2.75 11.13 -1.56
N LEU A 10 1.67 10.64 -2.17
CA LEU A 10 0.35 10.66 -1.55
C LEU A 10 0.26 9.76 -0.31
N VAL A 11 0.88 8.58 -0.34
CA VAL A 11 0.98 7.68 0.81
C VAL A 11 1.80 8.32 1.93
N ASP A 12 2.92 8.98 1.60
CA ASP A 12 3.74 9.67 2.60
C ASP A 12 2.98 10.83 3.26
N THR A 13 2.18 11.56 2.48
CA THR A 13 1.36 12.69 2.96
C THR A 13 0.14 12.24 3.76
N HIS A 14 -0.43 11.08 3.40
CA HIS A 14 -1.67 10.57 3.97
C HIS A 14 -1.52 9.10 4.39
N PRO A 15 -0.67 8.80 5.37
CA PRO A 15 -0.20 7.45 5.64
C PRO A 15 -1.30 6.55 6.23
N THR A 16 -2.36 7.11 6.81
CA THR A 16 -3.53 6.35 7.31
C THR A 16 -4.60 6.09 6.25
N ARG A 17 -4.47 6.65 5.03
CA ARG A 17 -5.43 6.40 3.95
C ARG A 17 -5.12 5.08 3.25
N GLU A 18 -5.72 4.01 3.75
CA GLU A 18 -5.55 2.64 3.25
C GLU A 18 -5.70 2.51 1.72
N ARG A 19 -6.69 3.18 1.12
CA ARG A 19 -6.89 3.12 -0.33
C ARG A 19 -5.65 3.56 -1.11
N LEU A 20 -4.87 4.54 -0.64
CA LEU A 20 -3.65 4.97 -1.32
C LEU A 20 -2.59 3.86 -1.30
N HIS A 21 -2.48 3.13 -0.19
CA HIS A 21 -1.60 1.95 -0.09
C HIS A 21 -2.01 0.84 -1.07
N THR A 22 -3.31 0.58 -1.22
CA THR A 22 -3.82 -0.39 -2.21
C THR A 22 -3.40 0.00 -3.63
N HIS A 23 -3.58 1.28 -4.01
CA HIS A 23 -3.21 1.75 -5.35
C HIS A 23 -1.68 1.70 -5.56
N LEU A 24 -0.90 2.10 -4.56
CA LEU A 24 0.57 2.03 -4.63
C LEU A 24 1.06 0.58 -4.78
N MET A 25 0.54 -0.34 -3.97
CA MET A 25 0.86 -1.76 -4.04
C MET A 25 0.52 -2.34 -5.42
N LEU A 26 -0.66 -2.03 -5.96
CA LEU A 26 -1.08 -2.49 -7.27
C LEU A 26 -0.21 -1.90 -8.40
N ALA A 27 0.15 -0.62 -8.31
CA ALA A 27 1.01 0.05 -9.28
C ALA A 27 2.43 -0.56 -9.30
N LEU A 28 3.01 -0.78 -8.11
CA LEU A 28 4.31 -1.45 -7.96
C LEU A 28 4.29 -2.86 -8.53
N TYR A 29 3.25 -3.65 -8.24
CA TYR A 29 3.12 -5.00 -8.78
C TYR A 29 3.01 -5.01 -10.31
N ARG A 30 2.18 -4.13 -10.88
CA ARG A 30 2.03 -3.99 -12.35
C ARG A 30 3.31 -3.50 -13.03
N ALA A 31 4.17 -2.78 -12.31
CA ALA A 31 5.49 -2.36 -12.78
C ALA A 31 6.56 -3.47 -12.66
N GLY A 32 6.19 -4.70 -12.26
CA GLY A 32 7.13 -5.81 -12.05
C GLY A 32 7.93 -5.72 -10.74
N ARG A 33 7.58 -4.77 -9.87
CA ARG A 33 8.27 -4.51 -8.59
C ARG A 33 7.54 -5.22 -7.44
N GLN A 34 7.42 -6.54 -7.53
CA GLN A 34 6.66 -7.36 -6.57
C GLN A 34 7.15 -7.22 -5.13
N ALA A 35 8.47 -7.22 -4.90
CA ALA A 35 9.03 -7.04 -3.57
C ALA A 35 8.64 -5.69 -2.94
N ASP A 36 8.67 -4.62 -3.72
CA ASP A 36 8.26 -3.29 -3.27
C ASP A 36 6.75 -3.22 -2.98
N ALA A 37 5.92 -3.92 -3.77
CA ALA A 37 4.49 -4.04 -3.50
C ALA A 37 4.22 -4.71 -2.14
N LEU A 38 4.91 -5.81 -1.83
CA LEU A 38 4.81 -6.49 -0.53
C LEU A 38 5.31 -5.60 0.62
N HIS A 39 6.38 -4.81 0.40
CA HIS A 39 6.86 -3.83 1.37
C HIS A 39 5.83 -2.72 1.63
N ALA A 40 5.12 -2.24 0.59
CA ALA A 40 4.06 -1.25 0.75
C ALA A 40 2.93 -1.77 1.66
N TYR A 41 2.53 -3.04 1.52
CA TYR A 41 1.57 -3.67 2.43
C TYR A 41 2.07 -3.71 3.88
N GLN A 42 3.33 -4.11 4.10
CA GLN A 42 3.91 -4.17 5.45
C GLN A 42 3.95 -2.78 6.10
N ARG A 43 4.29 -1.74 5.32
CA ARG A 43 4.26 -0.36 5.78
C ARG A 43 2.84 0.08 6.15
N ALA A 44 1.86 -0.18 5.29
CA ALA A 44 0.46 0.13 5.56
C ALA A 44 -0.03 -0.54 6.84
N ARG A 45 0.25 -1.84 7.01
CA ARG A 45 -0.11 -2.60 8.22
C ARG A 45 0.48 -1.99 9.48
N ARG A 46 1.75 -1.58 9.44
CA ARG A 46 2.43 -0.96 10.57
C ARG A 46 1.76 0.37 10.94
N VAL A 47 1.61 1.27 9.97
CA VAL A 47 1.01 2.59 10.19
C VAL A 47 -0.41 2.49 10.70
N LEU A 48 -1.25 1.65 10.10
CA LEU A 48 -2.64 1.49 10.54
C LEU A 48 -2.74 0.92 11.97
N ALA A 49 -1.83 0.04 12.35
CA ALA A 49 -1.77 -0.49 13.71
C ALA A 49 -1.27 0.56 14.71
N GLU A 50 -0.25 1.33 14.35
CA GLU A 50 0.36 2.35 15.22
C GLU A 50 -0.54 3.58 15.40
N GLU A 51 -1.12 4.10 14.32
CA GLU A 51 -1.86 5.38 14.34
C GLU A 51 -3.35 5.20 14.65
N LEU A 52 -3.95 4.08 14.24
CA LEU A 52 -5.39 3.86 14.36
C LEU A 52 -5.75 2.65 15.23
N GLY A 53 -4.78 1.82 15.63
CA GLY A 53 -5.04 0.58 16.36
C GLY A 53 -5.80 -0.48 15.56
N ILE A 54 -5.83 -0.35 14.22
CA ILE A 54 -6.59 -1.26 13.34
C ILE A 54 -5.67 -2.10 12.47
N ARG A 55 -6.25 -3.15 11.88
CA ARG A 55 -5.58 -3.98 10.87
C ARG A 55 -6.00 -3.53 9.48
N PRO A 56 -5.21 -3.87 8.44
CA PRO A 56 -5.62 -3.64 7.06
C PRO A 56 -7.01 -4.23 6.75
N GLY A 57 -7.82 -3.47 6.03
CA GLY A 57 -9.11 -3.84 5.49
C GLY A 57 -9.04 -4.99 4.49
N GLN A 58 -10.20 -5.45 4.04
CA GLN A 58 -10.30 -6.63 3.18
C GLN A 58 -9.61 -6.42 1.83
N GLU A 59 -9.85 -5.29 1.15
CA GLU A 59 -9.30 -5.00 -0.17
C GLU A 59 -7.76 -5.09 -0.20
N LEU A 60 -7.09 -4.44 0.76
CA LEU A 60 -5.63 -4.42 0.84
C LEU A 60 -5.07 -5.82 1.19
N ARG A 61 -5.76 -6.58 2.05
CA ARG A 61 -5.35 -7.97 2.38
C ARG A 61 -5.50 -8.91 1.19
N GLU A 62 -6.60 -8.81 0.43
CA GLU A 62 -6.82 -9.63 -0.75
C GLU A 62 -5.80 -9.32 -1.84
N LEU A 63 -5.47 -8.05 -2.05
CA LEU A 63 -4.39 -7.68 -2.97
C LEU A 63 -3.05 -8.30 -2.55
N HIS A 64 -2.71 -8.25 -1.27
CA HIS A 64 -1.50 -8.89 -0.74
C HIS A 64 -1.50 -10.41 -0.90
N GLN A 65 -2.65 -11.09 -0.80
CA GLN A 65 -2.71 -12.54 -1.02
C GLN A 65 -2.59 -12.94 -2.51
N ARG A 66 -2.86 -12.01 -3.42
CA ARG A 66 -2.79 -12.24 -4.88
C ARG A 66 -1.40 -11.98 -5.46
N ILE A 67 -0.53 -11.31 -4.71
CA ILE A 67 0.84 -10.92 -5.07
C ILE A 67 1.81 -11.84 -4.33
#